data_AF-A0A6M0HS99-F1
#
_entry.id   AF-A0A6M0HS99-F1
#
_cell.length_a   1.000
_cell.length_b   1.000
_cell.length_c   1.000
_cell.angle_alpha   90.00
_cell.angle_beta   90.00
_cell.angle_gamma   90.00
#
_symmetry.space_group_name_H-M   'P 1'
#
loop_
_entity.id
_entity.type
_entity.pdbx_description
1 polymer ?
#
loop_
_entity_poly.entity_id
_entity_poly.type
_entity_poly.pdbx_seq_one_letter_code
_entity_poly.pdbx_strand_id
1 'polypeptide(L)'
;MLGKSPEPVGKSPKGREAVVMTARAEARTLVETIAGPLRLGENVKGALSRVARATGLNDRRVRGIWHSEARSIRSDEMDRLRRAARDARATEQARDEFRAVISQLTACDAALGLQGPDLDRSVDLALGLGPGGDDRPVDQGS
;
A
#
# COMPACT_ATOMS: atom_id res chain seq x y z
N MET A 1 -19.16 60.62 27.73
CA MET A 1 -18.42 59.33 27.71
C MET A 1 -19.32 58.31 27.02
N LEU A 2 -19.21 58.15 25.70
CA LEU A 2 -20.04 57.22 24.92
C LEU A 2 -19.17 56.04 24.49
N GLY A 3 -19.45 54.88 25.08
CA GLY A 3 -18.74 53.62 24.83
C GLY A 3 -18.98 53.11 23.41
N LYS A 4 -17.91 52.68 22.76
CA LYS A 4 -17.95 51.94 21.50
C LYS A 4 -18.19 50.47 21.83
N SER A 5 -19.35 49.93 21.46
CA SER A 5 -19.57 48.47 21.42
C SER A 5 -18.90 47.89 20.17
N PRO A 6 -18.17 46.77 20.26
CA PRO A 6 -17.57 46.12 19.11
C PRO A 6 -18.58 45.23 18.38
N GLU A 7 -18.49 45.20 17.05
CA GLU A 7 -19.25 44.28 16.19
C GLU A 7 -18.79 42.83 16.40
N PRO A 8 -19.71 41.83 16.43
CA PRO A 8 -19.31 40.43 16.45
C PRO A 8 -18.97 39.95 15.03
N VAL A 9 -17.67 39.76 14.77
CA VAL A 9 -17.16 38.97 13.64
C VAL A 9 -17.48 37.49 13.90
N GLY A 10 -18.68 37.08 13.50
CA GLY A 10 -19.11 35.69 13.45
C GLY A 10 -19.05 35.15 12.04
N LYS A 11 -17.85 34.98 11.46
CA LYS A 11 -17.71 34.12 10.27
C LYS A 11 -17.76 32.66 10.74
N SER A 12 -18.96 32.10 10.82
CA SER A 12 -19.14 30.67 10.99
C SER A 12 -18.35 29.92 9.91
N PRO A 13 -17.59 28.87 10.25
CA PRO A 13 -16.85 28.12 9.26
C PRO A 13 -17.83 27.50 8.27
N LYS A 14 -17.67 27.88 7.00
CA LYS A 14 -18.35 27.31 5.84
C LYS A 14 -18.30 25.80 6.01
N GLY A 15 -19.47 25.20 6.27
CA GLY A 15 -19.61 23.76 6.47
C GLY A 15 -18.86 23.04 5.35
N ARG A 16 -18.05 22.04 5.72
CA ARG A 16 -17.48 21.09 4.77
C ARG A 16 -18.66 20.57 3.94
N GLU A 17 -18.85 21.12 2.74
CA GLU A 17 -19.70 20.50 1.73
C GLU A 17 -19.16 19.08 1.61
N ALA A 18 -19.93 18.12 2.12
CA ALA A 18 -19.67 16.73 1.87
C ALA A 18 -19.79 16.61 0.36
N VAL A 19 -18.66 16.67 -0.34
CA VAL A 19 -18.60 16.49 -1.79
C VAL A 19 -19.36 15.20 -2.03
N VAL A 20 -20.51 15.31 -2.70
CA VAL A 20 -21.39 14.17 -2.96
C VAL A 20 -20.62 13.26 -3.91
N MET A 21 -19.85 12.34 -3.32
CA MET A 21 -19.08 11.35 -4.04
C MET A 21 -20.09 10.45 -4.73
N THR A 22 -20.14 10.51 -6.06
CA THR A 22 -20.96 9.60 -6.83
C THR A 22 -20.50 8.17 -6.55
N ALA A 23 -21.42 7.20 -6.55
CA ALA A 23 -21.08 5.79 -6.32
C ALA A 23 -19.98 5.28 -7.28
N ARG A 24 -19.89 5.84 -8.49
CA ARG A 24 -18.82 5.54 -9.45
C ARG A 24 -17.46 6.05 -8.99
N ALA A 25 -17.42 7.29 -8.49
CA ALA A 25 -16.19 7.87 -7.94
C ALA A 25 -15.72 7.09 -6.70
N GLU A 26 -16.65 6.76 -5.79
CA GLU A 26 -16.34 5.93 -4.62
C GLU A 26 -15.75 4.57 -5.04
N ALA A 27 -16.39 3.88 -5.99
CA ALA A 27 -15.92 2.58 -6.44
C ALA A 27 -14.56 2.63 -7.11
N ARG A 28 -14.29 3.67 -7.91
CA ARG A 28 -12.97 3.86 -8.50
C ARG A 28 -11.90 4.03 -7.41
N THR A 29 -12.15 4.90 -6.43
CA THR A 29 -11.22 5.11 -5.30
C THR A 29 -11.01 3.84 -4.48
N LEU A 30 -12.04 3.00 -4.31
CA LEU A 30 -11.91 1.71 -3.65
C LEU A 30 -11.06 0.74 -4.47
N VAL A 31 -11.24 0.66 -5.78
CA VAL A 31 -10.39 -0.16 -6.65
C VAL A 31 -8.93 0.32 -6.61
N GLU A 32 -8.69 1.64 -6.64
CA GLU A 32 -7.34 2.23 -6.49
C GLU A 32 -6.71 1.87 -5.14
N THR A 33 -7.48 1.94 -4.05
CA THR A 33 -7.01 1.56 -2.71
C THR A 33 -6.63 0.08 -2.65
N ILE A 34 -7.43 -0.81 -3.23
CA ILE A 34 -7.17 -2.27 -3.23
C ILE A 34 -6.00 -2.61 -4.15
N ALA A 35 -5.90 -1.93 -5.30
CA ALA A 35 -4.80 -2.12 -6.24
C ALA A 35 -3.47 -1.77 -5.56
N GLY A 36 -3.43 -0.68 -4.79
CA GLY A 36 -2.24 -0.23 -4.09
C GLY A 36 -1.10 0.12 -5.06
N PRO A 37 0.14 0.25 -4.57
CA PRO A 37 1.30 0.45 -5.42
C PRO A 37 1.53 -0.75 -6.35
N LEU A 38 1.98 -0.47 -7.58
CA LEU A 38 2.41 -1.49 -8.51
C LEU A 38 3.66 -2.19 -7.94
N ARG A 39 3.66 -3.52 -7.94
CA ARG A 39 4.84 -4.30 -7.55
C ARG A 39 5.88 -4.23 -8.65
N LEU A 40 7.15 -4.48 -8.30
CA LEU A 40 8.23 -4.52 -9.27
C LEU A 40 7.92 -5.57 -10.37
N GLY A 41 7.96 -5.16 -11.65
CA GLY A 41 7.62 -6.02 -12.79
C GLY A 41 6.13 -6.26 -13.02
N GLU A 42 5.24 -5.70 -12.20
CA GLU A 42 3.80 -5.82 -12.37
C GLU A 42 3.24 -4.74 -13.28
N ASN A 43 2.39 -5.14 -14.22
CA ASN A 43 1.62 -4.22 -15.06
C ASN A 43 0.23 -3.95 -14.46
N VAL A 44 -0.43 -2.90 -14.94
CA VAL A 44 -1.79 -2.50 -14.50
C VAL A 44 -2.79 -3.65 -14.60
N LYS A 45 -2.69 -4.50 -15.65
CA LYS A 45 -3.57 -5.66 -15.81
C LYS A 45 -3.39 -6.66 -14.65
N GLY A 46 -2.15 -6.91 -14.24
CA GLY A 46 -1.83 -7.73 -13.07
C GLY A 46 -2.46 -7.17 -11.79
N ALA A 47 -2.30 -5.86 -11.56
CA ALA A 47 -2.89 -5.19 -10.40
C ALA A 47 -4.43 -5.30 -10.38
N LEU A 48 -5.10 -5.08 -11.52
CA LEU A 48 -6.56 -5.22 -11.61
C LEU A 48 -7.02 -6.67 -11.43
N SER A 49 -6.26 -7.65 -11.92
CA SER A 49 -6.56 -9.07 -11.65
C SER A 49 -6.42 -9.42 -10.17
N ARG A 50 -5.51 -8.77 -9.41
CA ARG A 50 -5.50 -8.93 -7.95
C ARG A 50 -6.74 -8.33 -7.31
N VAL A 51 -7.18 -7.15 -7.75
CA VAL A 51 -8.41 -6.54 -7.24
C VAL A 51 -9.62 -7.45 -7.50
N ALA A 52 -9.71 -8.04 -8.69
CA ALA A 52 -10.75 -9.01 -9.01
C ALA A 52 -10.74 -10.21 -8.06
N ARG A 53 -9.57 -10.79 -7.78
CA ARG A 53 -9.41 -11.88 -6.80
C ARG A 53 -9.81 -11.45 -5.38
N ALA A 54 -9.38 -10.26 -4.95
CA ALA A 54 -9.67 -9.75 -3.61
C ALA A 54 -11.16 -9.43 -3.39
N THR A 55 -11.85 -9.00 -4.46
CA THR A 55 -13.27 -8.58 -4.40
C THR A 55 -14.24 -9.67 -4.82
N GLY A 56 -13.76 -10.72 -5.49
CA GLY A 56 -14.60 -11.74 -6.13
C GLY A 56 -15.40 -11.20 -7.34
N LEU A 57 -15.02 -10.05 -7.88
CA LEU A 57 -15.64 -9.47 -9.08
C LEU A 57 -14.94 -9.97 -10.34
N ASN A 58 -15.64 -9.99 -11.47
CA ASN A 58 -15.05 -10.34 -12.76
C ASN A 58 -14.02 -9.29 -13.20
N ASP A 59 -12.89 -9.71 -13.78
CA ASP A 59 -11.85 -8.83 -14.35
C ASP A 59 -12.41 -7.74 -15.27
N ARG A 60 -13.38 -8.09 -16.14
CA ARG A 60 -14.03 -7.11 -17.04
C ARG A 60 -14.78 -6.05 -16.24
N ARG A 61 -15.41 -6.44 -15.14
CA ARG A 61 -16.19 -5.54 -14.29
C ARG A 61 -15.28 -4.58 -13.53
N VAL A 62 -14.20 -5.10 -12.94
CA VAL A 62 -13.18 -4.30 -12.25
C VAL A 62 -12.55 -3.30 -13.22
N ARG A 63 -12.20 -3.73 -14.44
CA ARG A 63 -11.67 -2.83 -15.48
C ARG A 63 -12.67 -1.74 -15.89
N GLY A 64 -13.95 -2.09 -16.03
CA GLY A 64 -15.00 -1.10 -16.32
C GLY A 64 -15.19 -0.08 -15.20
N ILE A 65 -15.01 -0.47 -13.93
CA ILE A 65 -15.01 0.46 -12.80
C ILE A 65 -13.77 1.34 -12.82
N TRP A 66 -12.59 0.77 -13.09
CA TRP A 66 -11.32 1.49 -13.20
C TRP A 66 -11.35 2.59 -14.27
N HIS A 67 -11.83 2.26 -15.48
CA HIS A 67 -11.97 3.24 -16.57
C HIS A 67 -13.25 4.10 -16.47
N SER A 68 -14.01 3.99 -15.38
CA SER A 68 -15.28 4.72 -15.18
C SER A 68 -16.35 4.46 -16.25
N GLU A 69 -16.25 3.33 -16.96
CA GLU A 69 -17.20 2.87 -17.98
C GLU A 69 -18.45 2.21 -17.36
N ALA A 70 -18.38 1.85 -16.07
CA ALA A 70 -19.49 1.24 -15.35
C ALA A 70 -20.64 2.24 -15.11
N ARG A 71 -21.72 2.12 -15.90
CA ARG A 71 -22.91 2.98 -15.79
C ARG A 71 -23.67 2.82 -14.47
N SER A 72 -23.72 1.62 -13.92
CA SER A 72 -24.32 1.38 -12.60
C SER A 72 -23.40 0.48 -11.80
N ILE A 73 -23.43 0.65 -10.48
CA ILE A 73 -22.70 -0.18 -9.52
C ILE A 73 -23.75 -0.70 -8.55
N ARG A 74 -23.83 -2.02 -8.43
CA ARG A 74 -24.80 -2.66 -7.55
C ARG A 74 -24.34 -2.51 -6.11
N SER A 75 -25.29 -2.52 -5.17
CA SER A 75 -24.98 -2.40 -3.74
C SER A 75 -24.08 -3.54 -3.26
N ASP A 76 -24.29 -4.77 -3.72
CA ASP A 76 -23.49 -5.92 -3.35
C ASP A 76 -22.04 -5.81 -3.85
N GLU A 77 -21.83 -5.32 -5.08
CA GLU A 77 -20.50 -5.02 -5.61
C GLU A 77 -19.80 -3.96 -4.75
N MET A 78 -20.55 -2.96 -4.30
CA MET A 78 -20.01 -1.91 -3.48
C MET A 78 -19.59 -2.39 -2.09
N ASP A 79 -20.38 -3.24 -1.47
CA ASP A 79 -20.04 -3.82 -0.17
C ASP A 79 -18.82 -4.75 -0.25
N ARG A 80 -18.67 -5.49 -1.35
CA ARG A 80 -17.45 -6.29 -1.61
C ARG A 80 -16.22 -5.39 -1.75
N LEU A 81 -16.32 -4.30 -2.51
CA LEU A 81 -15.23 -3.34 -2.68
C LEU A 81 -14.85 -2.68 -1.35
N ARG A 82 -15.83 -2.25 -0.54
CA ARG A 82 -15.59 -1.66 0.79
C ARG A 82 -14.91 -2.63 1.73
N ARG A 83 -15.30 -3.91 1.71
CA ARG A 83 -14.67 -4.97 2.51
C ARG A 83 -13.22 -5.18 2.10
N ALA A 84 -12.98 -5.45 0.81
CA ALA A 84 -11.63 -5.67 0.29
C ALA A 84 -10.71 -4.45 0.52
N ALA A 85 -11.24 -3.22 0.43
CA ALA A 85 -10.46 -2.02 0.72
C ALA A 85 -10.09 -1.90 2.20
N ARG A 86 -10.97 -2.33 3.12
CA ARG A 86 -10.64 -2.39 4.56
C ARG A 86 -9.52 -3.40 4.81
N ASP A 87 -9.61 -4.58 4.20
CA ASP A 87 -8.60 -5.63 4.35
C ASP A 87 -7.24 -5.21 3.76
N ALA A 88 -7.25 -4.54 2.61
CA ALA A 88 -6.06 -3.97 1.99
C ALA A 88 -5.38 -2.91 2.88
N ARG A 89 -6.18 -2.01 3.48
CA ARG A 89 -5.66 -1.01 4.43
C ARG A 89 -5.10 -1.63 5.70
N ALA A 90 -5.77 -2.64 6.26
CA ALA A 90 -5.28 -3.35 7.43
C ALA A 90 -3.94 -4.05 7.15
N THR A 91 -3.81 -4.64 5.95
CA THR A 91 -2.56 -5.26 5.51
C THR A 91 -1.43 -4.23 5.36
N GLU A 92 -1.73 -3.07 4.79
CA GLU A 92 -0.71 -2.01 4.64
C GLU A 92 -0.30 -1.44 6.00
N GLN A 93 -1.24 -1.18 6.89
CA GLN A 93 -0.97 -0.75 8.27
C GLN A 93 -0.05 -1.74 9.00
N ALA A 94 -0.32 -3.05 8.88
CA ALA A 94 0.53 -4.06 9.49
C ALA A 94 1.97 -4.08 8.92
N ARG A 95 2.14 -3.75 7.64
CA ARG A 95 3.47 -3.63 7.01
C ARG A 95 4.21 -2.40 7.50
N ASP A 96 3.52 -1.28 7.63
CA ASP A 96 4.11 -0.04 8.15
C ASP A 96 4.56 -0.22 9.60
N GLU A 97 3.74 -0.88 10.42
CA GLU A 97 4.08 -1.24 11.80
C GLU A 97 5.31 -2.17 11.85
N PHE A 98 5.33 -3.21 11.02
CA PHE A 98 6.49 -4.10 10.93
C PHE A 98 7.77 -3.33 10.54
N ARG A 99 7.68 -2.46 9.54
CA ARG A 99 8.81 -1.63 9.10
C ARG A 99 9.29 -0.68 10.19
N ALA A 100 8.37 -0.08 10.94
CA ALA A 100 8.69 0.79 12.07
C ALA A 100 9.44 0.03 13.17
N VAL A 101 8.98 -1.18 13.52
CA VAL A 101 9.64 -2.03 14.52
C VAL A 101 11.05 -2.43 14.06
N ILE A 102 11.23 -2.86 12.81
CA ILE A 102 12.56 -3.19 12.27
C ILE A 102 13.48 -1.96 12.32
N SER A 103 12.98 -0.77 11.94
CA SER A 103 13.78 0.46 11.98
C SER A 103 14.23 0.81 13.41
N GLN A 104 13.36 0.59 14.40
CA GLN A 104 13.71 0.78 15.82
C GLN A 104 14.75 -0.22 16.29
N LEU A 105 14.62 -1.50 15.91
CA LEU A 105 15.59 -2.54 16.25
C LEU A 105 16.97 -2.19 15.67
N THR A 106 17.04 -1.83 14.39
CA THR A 106 18.29 -1.41 13.75
C THR A 106 18.92 -0.20 14.44
N ALA A 107 18.11 0.77 14.89
CA ALA A 107 18.62 1.93 15.63
C ALA A 107 19.17 1.55 17.01
N CYS A 108 18.51 0.63 17.72
CA CYS A 108 19.00 0.09 18.99
C CYS A 108 20.30 -0.69 18.82
N ASP A 109 20.39 -1.55 17.81
CA ASP A 109 21.60 -2.30 17.51
C ASP A 109 22.78 -1.37 17.25
N ALA A 110 22.58 -0.34 16.41
CA ALA A 110 23.57 0.67 16.12
C ALA A 110 24.01 1.45 17.37
N ALA A 111 23.08 1.81 18.26
CA ALA A 111 23.39 2.50 19.51
C ALA A 111 24.20 1.65 20.50
N LEU A 112 24.00 0.33 20.49
CA LEU A 112 24.73 -0.62 21.33
C LEU A 112 26.10 -1.02 20.73
N GLY A 113 26.45 -0.51 19.55
CA GLY A 113 27.66 -0.90 18.83
C GLY A 113 27.64 -2.37 18.37
N LEU A 114 26.48 -3.01 18.44
CA LEU A 114 26.25 -4.31 17.84
C LEU A 114 26.09 -4.04 16.35
N GLN A 115 26.96 -4.62 15.52
CA GLN A 115 26.62 -4.74 14.10
C GLN A 115 25.28 -5.45 14.06
N GLY A 116 24.23 -4.72 13.65
CA GLY A 116 22.89 -5.28 13.51
C GLY A 116 22.98 -6.58 12.73
N PRO A 117 22.13 -7.58 13.04
CA PRO A 117 22.22 -8.88 12.40
C PRO A 117 22.30 -8.68 10.89
N ASP A 118 23.36 -9.19 10.28
CA ASP A 118 23.58 -9.18 8.83
C ASP A 118 22.54 -10.11 8.22
N LEU A 119 21.30 -9.62 8.11
CA LEU A 119 20.14 -10.37 7.63
C LEU A 119 20.35 -10.77 6.17
N ASP A 120 21.11 -9.99 5.40
CA ASP A 120 21.50 -10.32 4.03
C ASP A 120 22.39 -11.57 4.01
N ARG A 121 23.44 -11.63 4.84
CA ARG A 121 24.28 -12.83 4.99
C ARG A 121 23.52 -14.04 5.54
N SER A 122 22.55 -13.80 6.43
CA SER A 122 21.75 -14.85 7.06
C SER A 122 20.81 -15.52 6.05
N VAL A 123 20.24 -14.74 5.13
CA VAL A 123 19.39 -15.24 4.03
C VAL A 123 20.23 -15.95 2.98
N ASP A 124 21.40 -15.44 2.61
CA ASP A 124 22.32 -16.12 1.67
C ASP A 124 22.81 -17.47 2.20
N LEU A 125 23.09 -17.57 3.51
CA LEU A 125 23.45 -18.85 4.14
C LEU A 125 22.27 -19.83 4.17
N ALA A 126 21.06 -19.34 4.43
CA ALA A 126 19.84 -20.15 4.44
C ALA A 126 19.42 -20.62 3.04
N LEU A 127 19.77 -19.86 2.00
CA LEU A 127 19.51 -20.20 0.59
C LEU A 127 20.70 -20.90 -0.09
N GLY A 128 21.78 -21.17 0.63
CA GLY A 128 22.97 -21.87 0.09
C GLY A 128 23.76 -21.06 -0.95
N LEU A 129 23.61 -19.73 -0.96
CA LEU A 129 24.27 -18.80 -1.88
C LEU A 129 25.61 -18.27 -1.33
N GLY A 130 26.28 -19.06 -0.49
CA GLY A 130 27.62 -18.71 0.01
C GLY A 130 28.62 -18.49 -1.14
N PRO A 131 29.71 -17.74 -0.90
CA PRO A 131 30.69 -17.43 -1.92
C PRO A 131 31.27 -18.74 -2.46
N GLY A 132 30.91 -19.09 -3.69
CA GLY A 132 31.47 -20.20 -4.42
C GLY A 132 32.97 -19.95 -4.58
N GLY A 133 33.76 -20.59 -3.71
CA GLY A 133 35.19 -20.74 -3.91
C GLY A 133 35.41 -21.57 -5.16
N ASP A 134 35.49 -20.91 -6.30
CA ASP A 134 35.98 -21.47 -7.55
C ASP A 134 37.51 -21.60 -7.43
N ASP A 135 37.95 -22.50 -6.55
CA ASP A 135 39.32 -22.99 -6.51
C ASP A 135 39.55 -23.85 -7.75
N ARG A 136 39.81 -23.18 -8.89
CA ARG A 136 40.43 -23.83 -10.03
C ARG A 136 41.91 -24.05 -9.73
N PRO A 137 42.39 -25.30 -9.67
CA PRO A 137 43.83 -25.54 -9.67
C PRO A 137 44.39 -25.08 -11.02
N VAL A 138 45.33 -24.14 -10.98
CA VAL A 138 46.12 -23.72 -12.14
C VAL A 138 47.05 -24.90 -12.48
N ASP A 139 46.71 -25.61 -13.55
CA ASP A 139 47.55 -26.65 -14.13
C ASP A 139 48.85 -26.01 -14.66
N GLN A 140 49.96 -26.30 -13.99
CA GLN A 140 51.30 -26.05 -14.52
C GLN A 140 51.91 -27.38 -14.98
N GLY A 141 52.02 -27.53 -16.30
CA GLY A 141 53.17 -28.15 -16.93
C GLY A 141 52.96 -29.52 -17.56
N SER A 142 53.09 -29.59 -18.88
CA SER A 142 54.18 -30.30 -19.57
C SER A 142 54.34 -29.78 -21.00
#